data_AF-A0A6N4H690-F1
#
_entry.id   AF-A0A6N4H690-F1
#
_cell.length_a   1.000
_cell.length_b   1.000
_cell.length_c   1.000
_cell.angle_alpha   90.00
_cell.angle_beta   90.00
_cell.angle_gamma   90.00
#
_symmetry.space_group_name_H-M   'P 1'
#
loop_
_entity.id
_entity.type
_entity.pdbx_description
1 polymer ?
#
loop_
_entity_poly.entity_id
_entity_poly.type
_entity_poly.pdbx_seq_one_letter_code
_entity_poly.pdbx_strand_id
1 'polypeptide(L)'
;MVELDKSQKKIARTLISRALERECCTFLAKLKRLLQDEKAQSCHEKYLEIYKSIQTFDKDISRQYDGLNGSRYALTVFSLFYNGILTEKDLSEFDDRTREAFLEHRRQWNLEL
;
A
#
# COMPACT_ATOMS: atom_id res chain seq x y z
N MET A 1 -17.60 -6.54 -4.65
CA MET A 1 -16.52 -5.77 -5.31
C MET A 1 -17.06 -4.40 -5.69
N VAL A 2 -16.39 -3.33 -5.27
CA VAL A 2 -16.82 -1.95 -5.57
C VAL A 2 -16.65 -1.68 -7.07
N GLU A 3 -17.73 -1.36 -7.77
CA GLU A 3 -17.68 -0.99 -9.18
C GLU A 3 -17.31 0.49 -9.31
N LEU A 4 -16.25 0.78 -10.09
CA LEU A 4 -15.75 2.14 -10.30
C LEU A 4 -16.08 2.62 -11.71
N ASP A 5 -16.79 3.74 -11.79
CA ASP A 5 -16.97 4.44 -13.06
C ASP A 5 -15.66 5.11 -13.54
N LYS A 6 -15.71 5.80 -14.67
CA LYS A 6 -14.53 6.45 -15.25
C LYS A 6 -13.90 7.51 -14.32
N SER A 7 -14.72 8.29 -13.62
CA SER A 7 -14.28 9.33 -12.69
C SER A 7 -13.63 8.70 -11.45
N GLN A 8 -14.32 7.74 -10.83
CA GLN A 8 -13.83 7.04 -9.66
C GLN A 8 -12.56 6.22 -9.96
N LYS A 9 -12.43 5.64 -11.17
CA LYS A 9 -11.17 4.99 -11.62
C LYS A 9 -9.99 5.96 -11.68
N LYS A 10 -10.21 7.23 -12.01
CA LYS A 10 -9.15 8.25 -12.01
C LYS A 10 -8.68 8.53 -10.58
N ILE A 11 -9.63 8.72 -9.66
CA ILE A 11 -9.33 8.91 -8.23
C ILE A 11 -8.57 7.70 -7.68
N ALA A 12 -9.05 6.48 -7.94
CA ALA A 12 -8.40 5.25 -7.51
C ALA A 12 -6.94 5.18 -7.98
N ARG A 13 -6.67 5.48 -9.25
CA ARG A 13 -5.30 5.51 -9.77
C ARG A 13 -4.42 6.51 -9.01
N THR A 14 -4.92 7.71 -8.75
CA THR A 14 -4.19 8.75 -8.00
C THR A 14 -3.94 8.32 -6.55
N LEU A 15 -4.87 7.63 -5.90
CA LEU A 15 -4.68 7.08 -4.57
C LEU A 15 -3.64 5.95 -4.55
N ILE A 16 -3.68 5.04 -5.53
CA ILE A 16 -2.72 3.95 -5.69
C ILE A 16 -1.30 4.52 -5.87
N SER A 17 -1.11 5.54 -6.72
CA SER A 17 0.20 6.18 -6.89
C SER A 17 0.71 6.84 -5.61
N ARG A 18 -0.19 7.47 -4.83
CA ARG A 18 0.19 8.06 -3.53
C ARG A 18 0.54 7.02 -2.48
N ALA A 19 -0.18 5.90 -2.46
CA ALA A 19 0.13 4.78 -1.58
C ALA A 19 1.52 4.21 -1.88
N LEU A 20 1.85 4.00 -3.15
CA LEU A 20 3.18 3.54 -3.58
C LEU A 20 4.28 4.47 -3.06
N GLU A 21 4.10 5.79 -3.23
CA GLU A 21 5.07 6.78 -2.75
C GLU A 21 5.25 6.73 -1.21
N ARG A 22 4.14 6.58 -0.45
CA ARG A 22 4.19 6.46 1.01
C ARG A 22 4.94 5.20 1.45
N GLU A 23 4.70 4.07 0.79
CA GLU A 23 5.39 2.81 1.09
C GLU A 23 6.88 2.92 0.77
N CYS A 24 7.25 3.46 -0.39
CA CYS A 24 8.63 3.72 -0.78
C CYS A 24 9.34 4.65 0.23
N CYS A 25 8.70 5.75 0.62
CA CYS A 25 9.22 6.68 1.63
C CYS A 25 9.44 5.99 2.99
N THR A 26 8.48 5.17 3.42
CA THR A 26 8.58 4.40 4.68
C THR A 26 9.73 3.40 4.63
N PHE A 27 9.89 2.69 3.51
CA PHE A 27 10.98 1.75 3.29
C PHE A 27 12.35 2.44 3.28
N LEU A 28 12.50 3.55 2.56
CA LEU A 28 13.75 4.33 2.53
C LEU A 28 14.10 4.88 3.92
N ALA A 29 13.12 5.35 4.70
CA ALA A 29 13.34 5.76 6.07
C ALA A 29 13.81 4.60 6.96
N LYS A 30 13.27 3.40 6.77
CA LYS A 30 13.72 2.18 7.46
C LYS A 30 15.16 1.84 7.09
N LEU A 31 15.53 1.87 5.81
CA LEU A 31 16.91 1.62 5.36
C LEU A 31 17.89 2.64 5.93
N LYS A 32 17.52 3.93 5.96
CA LYS A 32 18.35 4.97 6.58
C LYS A 32 18.64 4.67 8.05
N ARG A 33 17.64 4.23 8.81
CA ARG A 33 17.82 3.82 10.22
C ARG A 33 18.74 2.61 10.36
N LEU A 34 18.60 1.59 9.49
CA LEU A 34 19.49 0.42 9.49
C LEU A 34 20.94 0.80 9.19
N LEU A 35 21.15 1.73 8.26
CA LEU A 35 22.49 2.24 7.95
C LEU A 35 23.11 2.99 9.14
N GLN A 36 22.32 3.81 9.83
CA GLN A 36 22.75 4.60 11.00
C GLN A 36 22.88 3.78 12.28
N ASP A 37 22.41 2.52 12.32
CA ASP A 37 22.48 1.69 13.52
C ASP A 37 23.94 1.31 13.84
N GLU A 38 24.47 1.81 14.96
CA GLU A 38 25.85 1.56 15.41
C GLU A 38 26.01 0.24 16.18
N LYS A 39 25.00 -0.65 16.16
CA LYS A 39 25.10 -2.00 16.73
C LYS A 39 26.38 -2.72 16.28
N ALA A 40 26.85 -3.62 17.15
CA ALA A 40 28.03 -4.47 16.94
C ALA A 40 27.87 -5.55 15.84
N GLN A 41 27.05 -5.30 14.82
CA GLN A 41 26.98 -6.11 13.60
C GLN A 41 28.22 -5.83 12.74
N SER A 42 28.75 -6.87 12.12
CA SER A 42 29.78 -6.71 11.09
C SER A 42 29.21 -6.01 9.85
N CYS A 43 30.08 -5.36 9.06
CA CYS A 43 29.67 -4.74 7.79
C CYS A 43 28.97 -5.73 6.84
N HIS A 44 29.41 -7.00 6.84
CA HIS A 44 28.82 -8.05 6.00
C HIS A 44 27.40 -8.42 6.45
N GLU A 45 27.13 -8.53 7.76
CA GLU A 45 25.79 -8.80 8.27
C GLU A 45 24.83 -7.66 7.93
N LYS A 46 25.26 -6.40 8.10
CA LYS A 46 24.46 -5.23 7.74
C LYS A 46 24.15 -5.21 6.24
N TYR A 47 25.13 -5.54 5.39
CA TYR A 47 24.91 -5.69 3.94
C TYR A 47 23.83 -6.74 3.64
N LEU A 48 23.93 -7.94 4.24
CA LEU A 48 22.97 -9.01 4.01
C LEU A 48 21.56 -8.66 4.50
N GLU A 49 21.44 -7.94 5.62
CA GLU A 49 20.15 -7.48 6.15
C GLU A 49 19.48 -6.47 5.21
N ILE A 50 20.25 -5.52 4.67
CA ILE A 50 19.76 -4.55 3.67
C ILE A 50 19.32 -5.28 2.41
N TYR A 51 20.14 -6.19 1.89
CA TYR A 51 19.83 -6.96 0.68
C TYR A 51 18.51 -7.73 0.83
N LYS A 52 18.35 -8.50 1.91
CA LYS A 52 17.11 -9.25 2.20
C LYS A 52 15.90 -8.33 2.36
N SER A 53 16.09 -7.17 3.00
CA SER A 53 15.03 -6.17 3.16
C SER A 53 14.55 -5.62 1.82
N ILE A 54 15.47 -5.33 0.90
CA ILE A 54 15.16 -4.89 -0.47
C ILE A 54 14.40 -5.98 -1.23
N GLN A 55 14.88 -7.22 -1.21
CA GLN A 55 14.21 -8.33 -1.90
C GLN A 55 12.78 -8.58 -1.40
N THR A 56 12.58 -8.49 -0.09
CA THR A 56 11.26 -8.66 0.52
C THR A 56 10.33 -7.53 0.09
N PHE A 57 10.80 -6.29 0.17
CA PHE A 57 10.01 -5.11 -0.22
C PHE A 57 9.66 -5.12 -1.71
N ASP A 58 10.61 -5.44 -2.58
CA ASP A 58 10.39 -5.57 -4.03
C ASP A 58 9.29 -6.58 -4.34
N LYS A 59 9.33 -7.76 -3.71
CA LYS A 59 8.29 -8.78 -3.85
C LYS A 59 6.91 -8.30 -3.41
N ASP A 60 6.83 -7.55 -2.31
CA ASP A 60 5.57 -7.04 -1.78
C ASP A 60 4.99 -5.94 -2.68
N ILE A 61 5.84 -5.02 -3.17
CA ILE A 61 5.44 -3.97 -4.12
C ILE A 61 5.00 -4.59 -5.44
N SER A 62 5.75 -5.52 -6.03
CA SER A 62 5.37 -6.21 -7.26
C SER A 62 4.01 -6.90 -7.13
N ARG A 63 3.77 -7.62 -6.02
CA ARG A 63 2.47 -8.28 -5.78
C ARG A 63 1.31 -7.28 -5.79
N GLN A 64 1.50 -6.12 -5.19
CA GLN A 64 0.45 -5.12 -5.00
C GLN A 64 0.23 -4.26 -6.25
N TYR A 65 1.30 -3.93 -6.99
CA TYR A 65 1.29 -2.89 -8.03
C TYR A 65 1.54 -3.40 -9.46
N ASP A 66 2.08 -4.60 -9.67
CA ASP A 66 2.31 -5.11 -11.03
C ASP A 66 0.99 -5.52 -11.72
N GLY A 67 0.92 -5.25 -13.03
CA GLY A 67 -0.23 -5.60 -13.86
C GLY A 67 -1.51 -4.84 -13.50
N LEU A 68 -1.37 -3.62 -12.93
CA LEU A 68 -2.50 -2.75 -12.62
C LEU A 68 -3.25 -2.33 -13.89
N ASN A 69 -4.55 -2.56 -13.89
CA ASN A 69 -5.47 -2.11 -14.91
C ASN A 69 -6.80 -1.70 -14.26
N GLY A 70 -7.71 -1.13 -15.05
CA GLY A 70 -8.95 -0.56 -14.53
C GLY A 70 -9.85 -1.53 -13.75
N SER A 71 -9.81 -2.84 -14.01
CA SER A 71 -10.61 -3.81 -13.25
C SER A 71 -9.99 -4.15 -11.90
N ARG A 72 -8.68 -3.96 -11.73
CA ARG A 72 -7.97 -4.22 -10.46
C ARG A 72 -7.98 -3.04 -9.50
N TYR A 73 -8.29 -1.82 -9.95
CA TYR A 73 -8.20 -0.62 -9.11
C TYR A 73 -9.01 -0.70 -7.83
N ALA A 74 -10.25 -1.18 -7.87
CA ALA A 74 -11.09 -1.30 -6.68
C ALA A 74 -10.46 -2.26 -5.66
N LEU A 75 -10.00 -3.43 -6.12
CA LEU A 75 -9.35 -4.42 -5.27
C LEU A 75 -8.04 -3.88 -4.68
N THR A 76 -7.23 -3.18 -5.48
CA THR A 76 -5.98 -2.58 -5.02
C THR A 76 -6.24 -1.50 -3.97
N VAL A 77 -7.20 -0.60 -4.19
CA VAL A 77 -7.57 0.43 -3.20
C VAL A 77 -8.08 -0.20 -1.91
N PHE A 78 -8.91 -1.24 -2.00
CA PHE A 78 -9.38 -1.97 -0.82
C PHE A 78 -8.23 -2.59 -0.04
N SER A 79 -7.31 -3.31 -0.70
CA SER A 79 -6.11 -3.89 -0.08
C SER A 79 -5.28 -2.82 0.65
N LEU A 80 -5.01 -1.70 -0.02
CA LEU A 80 -4.23 -0.59 0.57
C LEU A 80 -4.93 0.05 1.77
N PHE A 81 -6.26 0.18 1.72
CA PHE A 81 -7.05 0.70 2.84
C PHE A 81 -7.11 -0.27 4.01
N TYR A 82 -7.29 -1.56 3.73
CA TYR A 82 -7.30 -2.62 4.74
C TYR A 82 -5.96 -2.71 5.48
N ASN A 83 -4.85 -2.65 4.75
CA ASN A 83 -3.49 -2.66 5.31
C ASN A 83 -3.08 -1.31 5.94
N GLY A 84 -3.98 -0.31 5.98
CA GLY A 84 -3.75 0.98 6.63
C GLY A 84 -2.81 1.94 5.89
N ILE A 85 -2.44 1.63 4.64
CA ILE A 85 -1.62 2.51 3.78
C ILE A 85 -2.46 3.70 3.28
N LEU A 86 -3.71 3.42 2.91
CA LEU A 86 -4.75 4.42 2.72
C LEU A 86 -5.60 4.55 3.99
N THR A 87 -6.06 5.77 4.24
CA THR A 87 -6.90 6.14 5.39
C THR A 87 -8.32 6.45 4.93
N GLU A 88 -9.27 6.57 5.86
CA GLU A 88 -10.63 7.01 5.52
C GLU A 88 -10.65 8.41 4.91
N LYS A 89 -9.70 9.27 5.30
CA LYS A 89 -9.52 10.60 4.70
C LYS A 89 -9.07 10.51 3.24
N ASP A 90 -8.27 9.51 2.88
CA ASP A 90 -7.92 9.30 1.46
C ASP A 90 -9.15 8.85 0.67
N LEU A 91 -10.02 8.03 1.27
CA LEU A 91 -11.27 7.58 0.64
C LEU A 91 -12.32 8.68 0.49
N SER A 92 -12.20 9.81 1.21
CA SER A 92 -13.12 10.95 1.06
C SER A 92 -12.98 11.68 -0.29
N GLU A 93 -12.00 11.31 -1.11
CA GLU A 93 -11.88 11.81 -2.49
C GLU A 93 -12.81 11.09 -3.46
N PHE A 94 -13.27 9.88 -3.12
CA PHE A 94 -14.34 9.24 -3.87
C PHE A 94 -15.69 9.91 -3.59
N ASP A 95 -16.68 9.67 -4.45
CA ASP A 95 -18.06 10.03 -4.10
C ASP A 95 -18.58 9.24 -2.89
N ASP A 96 -19.64 9.75 -2.25
CA ASP A 96 -20.19 9.16 -1.03
C ASP A 96 -20.57 7.69 -1.20
N ARG A 97 -21.14 7.33 -2.35
CA ARG A 97 -21.53 5.95 -2.66
C ARG A 97 -20.33 5.02 -2.71
N THR A 98 -19.27 5.41 -3.41
CA THR A 98 -18.06 4.60 -3.59
C THR A 98 -17.29 4.50 -2.29
N ARG A 99 -17.16 5.61 -1.56
CA ARG A 99 -16.55 5.66 -0.23
C ARG A 99 -17.27 4.70 0.73
N GLU A 100 -18.59 4.80 0.82
CA GLU A 100 -19.37 3.96 1.74
C GLU A 100 -19.25 2.47 1.39
N ALA A 101 -19.18 2.14 0.09
CA ALA A 101 -18.96 0.76 -0.34
C ALA A 101 -17.61 0.19 0.15
N PHE A 102 -16.53 0.99 0.17
CA PHE A 102 -15.25 0.58 0.74
C PHE A 102 -15.29 0.43 2.27
N LEU A 103 -15.95 1.37 2.97
CA LEU A 103 -16.10 1.31 4.42
C LEU A 103 -16.90 0.08 4.85
N GLU A 104 -18.00 -0.19 4.16
CA GLU A 104 -18.87 -1.33 4.44
C GLU A 104 -18.17 -2.66 4.16
N HIS A 105 -17.45 -2.79 3.04
CA HIS A 105 -16.64 -3.99 2.79
C HIS A 105 -15.60 -4.22 3.90
N ARG A 106 -14.97 -3.17 4.44
CA ARG A 106 -14.01 -3.33 5.55
C ARG A 106 -14.70 -3.78 6.83
N ARG A 107 -15.89 -3.25 7.13
CA ARG A 107 -16.69 -3.68 8.29
C ARG A 107 -17.07 -5.16 8.21
N GLN A 108 -17.55 -5.60 7.04
CA GLN A 108 -17.92 -7.00 6.81
C GLN A 108 -16.73 -7.95 6.97
N TRP A 109 -15.58 -7.59 6.40
CA TRP A 109 -14.37 -8.40 6.52
C TRP A 109 -13.88 -8.56 7.96
N ASN A 110 -14.03 -7.52 8.78
CA ASN A 110 -13.67 -7.56 10.20
C ASN A 110 -14.63 -8.41 11.06
N LEU A 111 -15.84 -8.71 10.57
CA LEU A 111 -16.81 -9.56 11.27
C LEU A 111 -16.59 -11.06 10.99
N GLU A 112 -15.82 -11.40 9.95
CA GLU A 112 -15.53 -12.77 9.52
C GLU A 112 -14.21 -13.34 10.11
N LEU A 113 -13.51 -12.57 10.95
CA LEU A 113 -12.26 -12.93 11.65
C LEU A 113 -12.48 -13.02 13.16
#